data_AF-A0A9N7ZCM5-F1
#
_entry.id   AF-A0A9N7ZCM5-F1
#
_cell.length_a   1.000
_cell.length_b   1.000
_cell.length_c   1.000
_cell.angle_alpha   90.00
_cell.angle_beta   90.00
_cell.angle_gamma   90.00
#
_symmetry.space_group_name_H-M   'P 1'
#
loop_
_entity.id
_entity.type
_entity.pdbx_description
1 polymer ?
#
loop_
_entity_poly.entity_id
_entity_poly.type
_entity_poly.pdbx_seq_one_letter_code
_entity_poly.pdbx_strand_id
1 'polypeptide(L)'
;MPRNYTRKTTWGQTPLAEMESAAAEVMQGKKSLRKAGRDRNIDKTTLKIFIKKKEKGRWRQSADKLFATRHSTSEEEDDEEEEEEEEEDEEEEEFVRFRQDTCCGILDKL
;
A
#
# COMPACT_ATOMS: atom_id res chain seq x y z
N MET A 1 -16.46 -27.28 -14.12
CA MET A 1 -15.07 -27.50 -14.59
C MET A 1 -14.32 -26.18 -14.47
N PRO A 2 -13.43 -26.02 -13.47
CA PRO A 2 -12.72 -24.77 -13.27
C PRO A 2 -11.78 -24.50 -14.47
N ARG A 3 -11.87 -23.32 -15.07
CA ARG A 3 -10.96 -22.89 -16.13
C ARG A 3 -9.70 -22.30 -15.49
N ASN A 4 -8.55 -22.89 -15.79
CA ASN A 4 -7.26 -22.36 -15.35
C ASN A 4 -6.78 -21.30 -16.35
N TYR A 5 -6.90 -20.03 -15.98
CA TYR A 5 -6.46 -18.91 -16.81
C TYR A 5 -5.04 -18.50 -16.44
N THR A 6 -4.07 -18.85 -17.28
CA THR A 6 -2.70 -18.33 -17.17
C THR A 6 -2.62 -16.97 -17.87
N ARG A 7 -1.96 -15.99 -17.23
CA ARG A 7 -1.72 -14.70 -17.88
C ARG A 7 -0.75 -14.87 -19.05
N LYS A 8 -1.00 -14.17 -20.16
CA LYS A 8 -0.17 -14.23 -21.37
C LYS A 8 1.13 -13.43 -21.26
N THR A 9 1.22 -12.53 -20.30
CA THR A 9 2.31 -11.56 -20.17
C THR A 9 3.19 -11.90 -18.98
N THR A 10 4.51 -11.75 -19.14
CA THR A 10 5.49 -11.90 -18.05
C THR A 10 5.54 -10.69 -17.11
N TRP A 11 4.63 -9.73 -17.28
CA TRP A 11 4.56 -8.52 -16.47
C TRP A 11 4.40 -8.87 -14.97
N GLY A 12 5.37 -8.44 -14.16
CA GLY A 12 5.38 -8.70 -12.72
C GLY A 12 6.01 -10.02 -12.29
N GLN A 13 6.46 -10.86 -13.23
CA GLN A 13 7.25 -12.06 -12.91
C GLN A 13 8.75 -11.75 -12.79
N THR A 14 9.24 -10.74 -13.51
CA THR A 14 10.67 -10.44 -13.55
C THR A 14 11.05 -9.51 -12.40
N PRO A 15 12.08 -9.83 -11.62
CA PRO A 15 12.51 -8.98 -10.52
C PRO A 15 13.06 -7.64 -11.05
N LEU A 16 12.86 -6.57 -10.27
CA LEU A 16 13.26 -5.21 -10.65
C LEU A 16 14.76 -5.12 -11.01
N ALA A 17 15.62 -5.83 -10.28
CA ALA A 17 17.07 -5.84 -10.52
C ALA A 17 17.44 -6.36 -11.93
N GLU A 18 16.78 -7.43 -12.40
CA GLU A 18 16.99 -7.97 -13.76
C GLU A 18 16.45 -7.02 -14.83
N MET A 19 15.36 -6.31 -14.53
CA MET A 19 14.75 -5.34 -15.43
C MET A 19 15.62 -4.09 -15.59
N GLU A 20 16.22 -3.61 -14.48
CA GLU A 20 17.14 -2.48 -14.47
C GLU A 20 18.44 -2.76 -15.21
N SER A 21 19.04 -3.93 -14.96
CA SER A 21 20.28 -4.32 -15.64
C SER A 21 20.04 -4.58 -17.13
N ALA A 22 18.85 -5.07 -17.53
CA ALA A 22 18.50 -5.25 -18.94
C ALA A 22 18.32 -3.91 -19.63
N ALA A 23 17.66 -2.96 -18.95
CA ALA A 23 17.52 -1.61 -19.43
C ALA A 23 18.88 -0.91 -19.55
N ALA A 24 19.79 -1.11 -18.60
CA ALA A 24 21.14 -0.55 -18.65
C ALA A 24 21.93 -1.06 -19.88
N GLU A 25 21.88 -2.37 -20.18
CA GLU A 25 22.53 -2.94 -21.37
C GLU A 25 22.00 -2.32 -22.69
N VAL A 26 20.69 -2.06 -22.76
CA VAL A 26 20.05 -1.44 -23.92
C VAL A 26 20.41 0.04 -24.03
N MET A 27 20.38 0.78 -22.91
CA MET A 27 20.74 2.20 -22.87
C MET A 27 22.22 2.45 -23.19
N GLN A 28 23.10 1.52 -22.79
CA GLN A 28 24.52 1.53 -23.15
C GLN A 28 24.79 1.13 -24.60
N GLY A 29 23.77 0.73 -25.36
CA GLY A 29 23.90 0.30 -26.76
C GLY A 29 24.58 -1.06 -26.95
N LYS A 30 24.85 -1.81 -25.87
CA LYS A 30 25.55 -3.11 -25.92
C LYS A 30 24.70 -4.20 -26.58
N LYS A 31 23.37 -4.13 -26.43
CA LYS A 31 22.43 -5.10 -26.99
C LYS A 31 21.19 -4.42 -27.54
N SER A 32 20.61 -5.04 -28.58
CA SER A 32 19.29 -4.63 -29.06
C SER A 32 18.21 -4.99 -28.05
N LEU A 33 17.12 -4.21 -28.03
CA LEU A 33 15.97 -4.41 -27.15
C LEU A 33 15.43 -5.85 -27.19
N ARG A 34 15.46 -6.48 -28.37
CA ARG A 34 14.98 -7.85 -28.58
C ARG A 34 15.94 -8.89 -28.03
N LYS A 35 17.26 -8.67 -28.15
CA LYS A 35 18.29 -9.57 -27.62
C LYS A 35 18.29 -9.53 -26.08
N ALA A 36 18.27 -8.33 -25.50
CA ALA A 36 18.21 -8.14 -24.05
C ALA A 36 16.96 -8.77 -23.42
N GLY A 37 15.80 -8.63 -24.08
CA GLY A 37 14.57 -9.28 -23.63
C GLY A 37 14.66 -10.81 -23.67
N ARG A 38 15.15 -11.38 -24.79
CA ARG A 38 15.26 -12.84 -24.94
C ARG A 38 16.23 -13.48 -23.96
N ASP A 39 17.38 -12.85 -23.70
CA ASP A 39 18.41 -13.40 -22.81
C ASP A 39 17.88 -13.59 -21.36
N ARG A 40 16.84 -12.84 -20.97
CA ARG A 40 16.31 -12.79 -19.60
C ARG A 40 14.83 -13.17 -19.52
N ASN A 41 14.27 -13.73 -20.59
CA ASN A 41 12.85 -14.05 -20.71
C ASN A 41 11.90 -12.88 -20.42
N ILE A 42 12.31 -11.67 -20.78
CA ILE A 42 11.51 -10.43 -20.64
C ILE A 42 10.84 -10.10 -21.97
N ASP A 43 9.54 -9.79 -21.93
CA ASP A 43 8.81 -9.34 -23.12
C ASP A 43 9.37 -8.01 -23.66
N LYS A 44 9.58 -7.90 -24.97
CA LYS A 44 10.09 -6.67 -25.63
C LYS A 44 9.32 -5.41 -25.20
N THR A 45 7.99 -5.52 -25.09
CA THR A 45 7.10 -4.42 -24.74
C THR A 45 7.29 -3.98 -23.28
N THR A 46 7.43 -4.92 -22.35
CA THR A 46 7.69 -4.62 -20.92
C THR A 46 8.97 -3.81 -20.76
N LEU A 47 10.07 -4.25 -21.39
CA LEU A 47 11.36 -3.57 -21.35
C LEU A 47 11.30 -2.18 -21.98
N LYS A 48 10.59 -2.03 -23.11
CA LYS A 48 10.39 -0.72 -23.76
C LYS A 48 9.61 0.25 -22.89
N ILE A 49 8.53 -0.22 -22.27
CA ILE A 49 7.69 0.60 -21.39
C ILE A 49 8.49 1.03 -20.15
N PHE A 50 9.31 0.14 -19.60
CA PHE A 50 10.19 0.45 -18.48
C PHE A 50 11.18 1.56 -18.80
N ILE A 51 11.90 1.45 -19.92
CA ILE A 51 12.84 2.49 -20.37
C ILE A 51 12.10 3.83 -20.54
N LYS A 52 10.96 3.84 -21.22
CA LYS A 52 10.14 5.05 -21.42
C LYS A 52 9.63 5.66 -20.10
N LYS A 53 9.29 4.84 -19.12
CA LYS A 53 8.87 5.31 -17.78
C LYS A 53 10.05 5.86 -16.99
N LYS A 54 11.24 5.25 -17.14
CA LYS A 54 12.49 5.70 -16.52
C LYS A 54 12.93 7.05 -17.04
N GLU A 55 12.90 7.26 -18.36
CA GLU A 55 13.17 8.56 -19.01
C GLU A 55 12.24 9.67 -18.51
N LYS A 56 10.97 9.33 -18.26
CA LYS A 56 9.96 10.28 -17.76
C LYS A 56 10.02 10.51 -16.25
N GLY A 57 10.97 9.91 -15.52
CA GLY A 57 11.04 9.97 -14.05
C GLY A 57 9.84 9.34 -13.32
N ARG A 58 8.96 8.64 -14.05
CA ARG A 58 7.65 8.16 -13.58
C ARG A 58 7.67 6.77 -12.97
N TRP A 59 8.84 6.14 -12.86
CA TRP A 59 8.95 4.76 -12.40
C TRP A 59 8.89 4.63 -10.87
N ARG A 60 9.32 5.66 -10.12
CA ARG A 60 9.21 5.72 -8.65
C ARG A 60 7.94 6.39 -8.14
N GLN A 61 7.35 7.31 -8.91
CA GLN A 61 6.18 8.10 -8.51
C GLN A 61 4.92 7.26 -8.20
N SER A 62 4.86 5.99 -8.61
CA SER A 62 3.76 5.09 -8.24
C SER A 62 3.92 4.46 -6.86
N ALA A 63 5.14 4.37 -6.32
CA ALA A 63 5.38 3.89 -4.96
C ALA A 63 5.14 5.00 -3.93
N ASP A 64 5.64 6.20 -4.19
CA ASP A 64 5.50 7.34 -3.27
C ASP A 64 4.04 7.78 -3.11
N LYS A 65 3.20 7.61 -4.14
CA LYS A 65 1.75 7.90 -4.04
C LYS A 65 0.98 6.89 -3.20
N LEU A 66 1.43 5.63 -3.17
CA LEU A 66 0.86 4.59 -2.31
C LEU A 66 1.35 4.71 -0.87
N PHE A 67 2.59 5.14 -0.66
CA PHE A 67 3.14 5.36 0.69
C PHE A 67 2.57 6.63 1.33
N ALA A 68 2.42 7.71 0.56
CA ALA A 68 1.78 8.95 1.05
C ALA A 68 0.31 8.73 1.42
N THR A 69 -0.45 7.96 0.62
CA THR A 69 -1.83 7.62 0.99
C THR A 69 -1.92 6.72 2.22
N ARG A 70 -0.92 5.84 2.44
CA ARG A 70 -0.92 4.90 3.57
C ARG A 70 -0.44 5.52 4.89
N HIS A 71 0.40 6.55 4.85
CA HIS A 71 0.79 7.30 6.05
C HIS A 71 -0.31 8.26 6.50
N SER A 72 -1.07 8.83 5.54
CA SER A 72 -2.25 9.62 5.86
C SER A 72 -3.36 8.79 6.50
N THR A 73 -3.60 7.57 6.01
CA THR A 73 -4.60 6.69 6.63
C THR A 73 -4.14 6.12 7.96
N SER A 74 -2.85 5.95 8.24
CA SER A 74 -2.43 5.49 9.57
C SER A 74 -2.50 6.60 10.59
N GLU A 75 -2.14 7.85 10.24
CA GLU A 75 -2.30 8.99 11.14
C GLU A 75 -3.79 9.28 11.41
N GLU A 76 -4.67 9.18 10.40
CA GLU A 76 -6.12 9.31 10.59
C GLU A 76 -6.71 8.13 11.41
N GLU A 77 -6.23 6.90 11.22
CA GLU A 77 -6.66 5.73 12.04
C GLU A 77 -6.12 5.81 13.48
N ASP A 78 -4.90 6.30 13.69
CA ASP A 78 -4.29 6.48 15.03
C ASP A 78 -4.99 7.64 15.79
N ASP A 79 -5.36 8.74 15.12
CA ASP A 79 -6.14 9.85 15.71
C ASP A 79 -7.61 9.43 16.00
N GLU A 80 -8.24 8.60 15.15
CA GLU A 80 -9.59 8.06 15.38
C GLU A 80 -9.61 7.02 16.54
N GLU A 81 -8.58 6.18 16.69
CA GLU A 81 -8.45 5.24 17.82
C GLU A 81 -8.23 5.98 19.16
N GLU A 82 -7.46 7.08 19.20
CA GLU A 82 -7.30 7.90 20.41
C GLU A 82 -8.59 8.64 20.81
N GLU A 83 -9.38 9.15 19.84
CA GLU A 83 -10.68 9.79 20.14
C GLU A 83 -11.73 8.79 20.65
N GLU A 84 -11.78 7.56 20.10
CA GLU A 84 -12.69 6.51 20.59
C GLU A 84 -12.33 6.03 22.02
N GLU A 85 -11.04 5.94 22.37
CA GLU A 85 -10.60 5.63 23.74
C GLU A 85 -10.96 6.75 24.74
N GLU A 86 -10.85 8.03 24.35
CA GLU A 86 -11.26 9.15 25.20
C GLU A 86 -12.80 9.20 25.41
N GLU A 87 -13.60 8.91 24.37
CA GLU A 87 -15.06 8.82 24.50
C GLU A 87 -15.49 7.63 25.39
N GLU A 88 -14.83 6.47 25.29
CA GLU A 88 -15.10 5.32 26.15
C GLU A 88 -14.77 5.59 27.63
N ASP A 89 -13.66 6.29 27.92
CA ASP A 89 -13.28 6.69 29.28
C ASP A 89 -14.29 7.71 29.88
N GLU A 90 -14.80 8.66 29.08
CA GLU A 90 -15.84 9.60 29.52
C GLU A 90 -17.18 8.90 29.80
N GLU A 91 -17.58 7.93 28.96
CA GLU A 91 -18.78 7.12 29.19
C GLU A 91 -18.64 6.23 30.45
N GLU A 92 -17.46 5.66 30.70
CA GLU A 92 -17.20 4.91 31.94
C GLU A 92 -17.29 5.81 33.17
N GLU A 93 -16.74 7.03 33.11
CA GLU A 93 -16.86 8.01 34.20
C GLU A 93 -18.32 8.43 34.44
N GLU A 94 -19.11 8.66 33.39
CA GLU A 94 -20.54 8.97 33.51
C GLU A 94 -21.31 7.78 34.10
N PHE A 95 -21.02 6.56 33.66
CA PHE A 95 -21.62 5.34 34.21
C PHE A 95 -21.29 5.16 35.70
N VAL A 96 -20.06 5.43 36.13
CA VAL A 96 -19.65 5.39 37.54
C VAL A 96 -20.36 6.47 38.36
N ARG A 97 -20.54 7.69 37.83
CA ARG A 97 -21.31 8.76 38.49
C ARG A 97 -22.80 8.43 38.59
N PHE A 98 -23.42 7.95 37.52
CA PHE A 98 -24.82 7.50 37.52
C PHE A 98 -25.06 6.38 38.54
N ARG A 99 -24.08 5.47 38.71
CA ARG A 99 -24.13 4.40 39.70
C ARG A 99 -23.99 4.90 41.15
N GLN A 100 -23.24 5.98 41.39
CA GLN A 100 -23.18 6.65 42.70
C GLN A 100 -24.48 7.42 43.00
N ASP A 101 -25.06 8.09 42.00
CA ASP A 101 -26.31 8.83 42.16
C ASP A 101 -27.52 7.91 42.38
N THR A 102 -27.54 6.73 41.75
CA THR A 102 -28.56 5.70 42.00
C THR A 102 -28.38 4.98 43.35
N CYS A 103 -27.16 4.97 43.92
CA CYS A 103 -26.92 4.45 45.28
C CYS A 103 -27.30 5.46 46.37
N CYS A 104 -27.15 6.76 46.13
CA CYS A 104 -27.55 7.81 47.08
C CYS A 104 -29.04 8.18 46.98
N GLY A 105 -29.68 8.05 45.81
CA GLY A 105 -31.09 8.42 45.61
C GLY A 105 -32.14 7.43 46.13
N ILE A 106 -31.77 6.21 46.51
CA ILE A 106 -32.72 5.19 47.05
C ILE A 106 -32.86 5.30 48.58
N LEU A 107 -31.97 6.01 49.27
CA LEU A 107 -31.94 6.04 50.75
C LEU A 107 -32.62 7.25 51.42
N ASP A 108 -33.16 8.21 50.65
CA ASP A 108 -33.82 9.41 51.22
C ASP A 108 -35.37 9.41 51.09
N LYS A 109 -35.99 8.27 50.78
CA LYS A 109 -37.46 8.10 50.87
C LYS A 109 -37.84 6.79 51.58
N LEU A 110 -37.43 6.63 52.84
CA LEU A 110 -38.06 5.73 53.81
C LEU A 110 -38.09 6.38 55.19
#